data_AF-J2H411-F1
#
_entry.id   AF-J2H411-F1
#
_cell.length_a   1.000
_cell.length_b   1.000
_cell.length_c   1.000
_cell.angle_alpha   90.00
_cell.angle_beta   90.00
_cell.angle_gamma   90.00
#
_symmetry.space_group_name_H-M   'P 1'
#
loop_
_entity.id
_entity.type
_entity.pdbx_description
1 polymer ?
#
loop_
_entity_poly.entity_id
_entity_poly.type
_entity_poly.pdbx_seq_one_letter_code
_entity_poly.pdbx_strand_id
1 'polypeptide(L)'
;MSKLSPQQIEQIVGRREELGHSYDQLAKAFGVSSGAVYYQCLKHGARGPRQRFLPVPSQQRTTHCKNGVTQRTFTEEEDRQMLALEMEGLSYLEISRRVGRAYTSVRMRIMRLAMAEEAAS
;
A
#
# COMPACT_ATOMS: atom_id res chain seq x y z
N MET A 1 10.76 12.70 6.96
CA MET A 1 11.14 11.76 8.02
C MET A 1 9.87 11.28 8.71
N SER A 2 9.72 9.97 8.94
CA SER A 2 8.58 9.44 9.70
C SER A 2 8.69 9.92 11.15
N LYS A 3 7.58 10.33 11.78
CA LYS A 3 7.54 10.66 13.21
C LYS A 3 7.71 9.43 14.13
N LEU A 4 7.71 8.23 13.55
CA LEU A 4 7.82 6.97 14.27
C LEU A 4 9.29 6.54 14.41
N SER A 5 9.70 6.20 15.62
CA SER A 5 11.00 5.56 15.89
C SER A 5 11.02 4.11 15.37
N PRO A 6 12.21 3.51 15.16
CA PRO A 6 12.33 2.11 14.77
C PRO A 6 11.57 1.16 15.73
N GLN A 7 11.67 1.39 17.03
CA GLN A 7 10.96 0.61 18.04
C GLN A 7 9.44 0.73 17.92
N GLN A 8 8.92 1.92 17.62
CA GLN A 8 7.48 2.11 17.40
C GLN A 8 7.01 1.38 16.13
N ILE A 9 7.84 1.35 15.08
CA ILE A 9 7.54 0.62 13.84
C ILE A 9 7.44 -0.89 14.13
N GLU A 10 8.38 -1.44 14.87
CA GLU A 10 8.36 -2.86 15.29
C GLU A 10 7.10 -3.19 16.10
N GLN A 11 6.74 -2.35 17.08
CA GLN A 11 5.52 -2.54 17.86
C GLN A 11 4.24 -2.45 17.00
N ILE A 12 4.22 -1.55 16.02
CA ILE A 12 3.10 -1.43 15.06
C ILE A 12 2.97 -2.69 14.23
N VAL A 13 4.08 -3.20 13.70
CA VAL A 13 4.14 -4.41 12.87
C VAL A 13 3.69 -5.63 13.68
N GLY A 14 4.29 -5.88 14.85
CA GLY A 14 3.91 -7.02 15.70
C GLY A 14 2.44 -6.98 16.12
N ARG A 15 1.92 -5.82 16.57
CA ARG A 15 0.50 -5.67 16.92
C ARG A 15 -0.44 -5.86 15.72
N ARG A 16 0.02 -5.56 14.51
CA ARG A 16 -0.76 -5.78 13.29
C ARG A 16 -0.87 -7.28 13.00
N GLU A 17 0.23 -8.01 13.14
CA GLU A 17 0.32 -9.44 12.80
C GLU A 17 -0.30 -10.34 13.87
N GLU A 18 0.08 -10.14 15.13
CA GLU A 18 -0.30 -11.00 16.24
C GLU A 18 -1.73 -10.72 16.73
N LEU A 19 -2.05 -9.44 16.93
CA LEU A 19 -3.33 -9.03 17.55
C LEU A 19 -4.39 -8.65 16.51
N GLY A 20 -3.98 -8.48 15.25
CA GLY A 20 -4.88 -8.05 14.18
C GLY A 20 -5.46 -6.65 14.36
N HIS A 21 -4.76 -5.76 15.08
CA HIS A 21 -5.22 -4.39 15.26
C HIS A 21 -5.43 -3.67 13.92
N SER A 22 -6.50 -2.90 13.83
CA SER A 22 -6.77 -2.02 12.68
C SER A 22 -5.78 -0.86 12.63
N TYR A 23 -5.59 -0.29 11.44
CA TYR A 23 -4.72 0.87 11.26
C TYR A 23 -5.17 2.07 12.12
N ASP A 24 -6.48 2.23 12.33
CA ASP A 24 -7.03 3.30 13.17
C ASP A 24 -6.76 3.09 14.67
N GLN A 25 -6.83 1.85 15.15
CA GLN A 25 -6.46 1.52 16.54
C GLN A 25 -4.98 1.79 16.79
N LEU A 26 -4.12 1.39 15.86
CA LEU A 26 -2.68 1.63 15.94
C LEU A 26 -2.39 3.14 15.84
N ALA A 27 -3.02 3.85 14.91
CA ALA A 27 -2.89 5.30 14.75
C ALA A 27 -3.18 6.05 16.05
N LYS A 28 -4.30 5.71 16.72
CA LYS A 28 -4.66 6.26 18.03
C LYS A 28 -3.65 5.91 19.12
N ALA A 29 -3.20 4.65 19.17
CA ALA A 29 -2.25 4.18 20.18
C ALA A 29 -0.88 4.88 20.09
N PHE A 30 -0.44 5.24 18.89
CA PHE A 30 0.88 5.83 18.65
C PHE A 30 0.85 7.33 18.34
N GLY A 31 -0.33 7.97 18.35
CA GLY A 31 -0.47 9.41 18.08
C GLY A 31 -0.07 9.83 16.67
N VAL A 32 -0.28 8.95 15.68
CA VAL A 32 0.07 9.18 14.26
C VAL A 32 -1.15 8.98 13.35
N SER A 33 -1.03 9.34 12.08
CA SER A 33 -2.11 9.11 11.11
C SER A 33 -2.21 7.64 10.70
N SER A 34 -3.42 7.17 10.39
CA SER A 34 -3.64 5.82 9.86
C SER A 34 -2.88 5.56 8.56
N GLY A 35 -2.67 6.60 7.73
CA GLY A 35 -1.84 6.51 6.54
C GLY A 35 -0.35 6.24 6.83
N ALA A 36 0.19 6.82 7.91
CA ALA A 36 1.56 6.54 8.34
C ALA A 36 1.70 5.10 8.83
N VAL A 37 0.74 4.61 9.62
CA VAL A 37 0.68 3.20 10.04
C VAL A 37 0.58 2.28 8.82
N TYR A 38 -0.35 2.56 7.91
CA TYR A 38 -0.56 1.77 6.70
C TYR A 38 0.72 1.66 5.86
N TYR A 39 1.41 2.79 5.66
CA TYR A 39 2.69 2.81 4.95
C TYR A 39 3.75 1.94 5.63
N GLN A 40 3.89 2.01 6.96
CA GLN A 40 4.87 1.19 7.67
C GLN A 40 4.53 -0.29 7.60
N CYS A 41 3.25 -0.67 7.81
CA CYS A 41 2.84 -2.06 7.65
C CYS A 41 3.11 -2.57 6.23
N LEU A 42 2.77 -1.78 5.20
CA LEU A 42 3.00 -2.17 3.82
C LEU A 42 4.49 -2.32 3.49
N LYS A 43 5.32 -1.36 3.92
CA LYS A 43 6.77 -1.37 3.69
C LYS A 43 7.46 -2.57 4.36
N HIS A 44 6.96 -3.01 5.51
CA HIS A 44 7.51 -4.11 6.31
C HIS A 44 6.77 -5.43 6.10
N GLY A 45 5.87 -5.54 5.11
CA GLY A 45 5.15 -6.78 4.82
C GLY A 45 4.09 -7.18 5.86
N ALA A 46 3.83 -6.34 6.86
CA ALA A 46 2.99 -6.66 8.01
C ALA A 46 1.51 -6.83 7.65
N ARG A 47 0.94 -7.99 7.97
CA ARG A 47 -0.44 -8.36 7.60
C ARG A 47 -1.30 -8.63 8.80
N GLY A 48 -2.57 -8.24 8.70
CA GLY A 48 -3.54 -8.68 9.69
C GLY A 48 -3.92 -10.14 9.46
N PRO A 49 -4.24 -10.92 10.51
CA PRO A 49 -4.58 -12.35 10.41
C PRO A 49 -5.84 -12.62 9.57
N ARG A 50 -6.67 -11.59 9.32
CA ARG A 50 -7.90 -11.67 8.52
C ARG A 50 -7.79 -10.93 7.19
N GLN A 51 -6.63 -10.40 6.84
CA GLN A 51 -6.48 -9.58 5.64
C GLN A 51 -6.45 -10.47 4.39
N ARG A 52 -7.41 -10.27 3.49
CA ARG A 52 -7.47 -10.92 2.18
C ARG A 52 -7.06 -9.94 1.08
N PHE A 53 -6.31 -10.42 0.09
CA PHE A 53 -6.13 -9.67 -1.15
C PHE A 53 -7.37 -9.86 -2.01
N LEU A 54 -8.02 -8.74 -2.34
CA LEU A 54 -9.11 -8.75 -3.31
C LEU A 54 -8.51 -8.86 -4.72
N PRO A 55 -9.18 -9.57 -5.64
CA PRO A 55 -8.76 -9.62 -7.02
C PRO A 55 -8.72 -8.21 -7.62
N VAL A 56 -7.77 -8.00 -8.53
CA VAL A 56 -7.65 -6.74 -9.28
C VAL A 56 -8.83 -6.66 -10.27
N PRO A 57 -9.51 -5.51 -10.38
CA PRO A 57 -10.60 -5.39 -11.34
C PRO A 57 -10.06 -5.39 -12.78
N SER A 58 -10.78 -6.07 -13.68
CA SER A 58 -10.48 -6.10 -15.12
C SER A 58 -10.73 -4.77 -15.83
N GLN A 59 -11.53 -3.88 -15.25
CA GLN A 59 -11.86 -2.58 -15.80
C GLN A 59 -11.62 -1.47 -14.77
N GLN A 60 -11.23 -0.31 -15.29
CA GLN A 60 -11.05 0.89 -14.48
C GLN A 60 -12.39 1.38 -13.94
N ARG A 61 -12.45 1.61 -12.64
CA ARG A 61 -13.62 2.18 -11.95
C ARG A 61 -13.21 3.44 -11.22
N THR A 62 -14.14 4.38 -11.18
CA THR A 62 -13.99 5.64 -10.45
C THR A 62 -14.90 5.61 -9.24
N THR A 63 -14.33 5.80 -8.05
CA THR A 63 -15.06 5.88 -6.79
C THR A 63 -14.94 7.28 -6.22
N HIS A 64 -16.08 7.89 -5.87
CA HIS A 64 -16.11 9.16 -5.17
C HIS A 64 -16.07 8.91 -3.67
N CYS A 65 -15.02 9.37 -3.01
CA CYS A 65 -14.88 9.28 -1.56
C CYS A 65 -15.68 10.37 -0.86
N LYS A 66 -16.08 10.13 0.40
CA LYS A 66 -16.84 11.09 1.23
C LYS A 66 -16.16 12.45 1.41
N ASN A 67 -14.83 12.51 1.26
CA ASN A 67 -14.03 13.73 1.34
C ASN A 67 -13.94 14.49 0.00
N GLY A 68 -14.76 14.14 -1.00
CA GLY A 68 -14.76 14.78 -2.32
C GLY A 68 -13.62 14.32 -3.24
N VAL A 69 -12.71 13.47 -2.76
CA VAL A 69 -11.61 12.95 -3.57
C VAL A 69 -12.13 11.83 -4.47
N THR A 70 -11.78 11.90 -5.75
CA THR A 70 -12.09 10.86 -6.72
C THR A 70 -10.92 9.90 -6.83
N GLN A 71 -11.17 8.60 -6.59
CA GLN A 71 -10.18 7.55 -6.68
C GLN A 71 -10.44 6.66 -7.90
N ARG A 72 -9.39 6.39 -8.67
CA ARG A 72 -9.44 5.57 -9.88
C ARG A 72 -8.73 4.24 -9.61
N THR A 73 -9.42 3.12 -9.76
CA THR A 73 -8.83 1.80 -9.49
C THR A 73 -7.69 1.52 -10.48
N PHE A 74 -6.69 0.75 -10.02
CA PHE A 74 -5.68 0.16 -10.90
C PHE A 74 -6.27 -1.05 -11.61
N THR A 75 -5.89 -1.22 -12.87
CA THR A 75 -6.22 -2.39 -13.69
C THR A 75 -5.06 -3.38 -13.70
N GLU A 76 -5.33 -4.62 -14.11
CA GLU A 76 -4.29 -5.65 -14.30
C GLU A 76 -3.24 -5.21 -15.34
N GLU A 77 -3.65 -4.50 -16.39
CA GLU A 77 -2.74 -3.96 -17.40
C GLU A 77 -1.79 -2.93 -16.79
N GLU A 78 -2.31 -1.99 -16.00
CA GLU A 78 -1.48 -1.00 -15.33
C GLU A 78 -0.52 -1.67 -14.33
N ASP A 79 -0.96 -2.70 -13.61
CA ASP A 79 -0.09 -3.45 -12.70
C ASP A 79 1.04 -4.14 -13.46
N ARG A 80 0.75 -4.82 -14.58
CA ARG A 80 1.77 -5.44 -15.44
C ARG A 80 2.77 -4.41 -15.96
N GLN A 81 2.29 -3.26 -16.43
CA GLN A 81 3.15 -2.17 -16.89
C GLN A 81 4.04 -1.64 -15.77
N MET A 82 3.49 -1.40 -14.58
CA MET A 82 4.28 -0.91 -13.43
C MET A 82 5.37 -1.90 -13.01
N LEU A 83 5.04 -3.20 -12.93
CA LEU A 83 6.00 -4.24 -12.55
C LEU A 83 7.10 -4.40 -13.61
N ALA A 84 6.75 -4.40 -14.89
CA ALA A 84 7.74 -4.47 -15.98
C ALA A 84 8.72 -3.29 -15.93
N LEU A 85 8.21 -2.08 -15.73
CA LEU A 85 9.06 -0.88 -15.61
C LEU A 85 9.91 -0.88 -14.34
N GLU A 86 9.42 -1.43 -13.23
CA GLU A 86 10.24 -1.61 -12.03
C GLU A 86 11.36 -2.63 -12.26
N MET A 87 11.09 -3.73 -12.98
CA MET A 87 12.10 -4.72 -13.37
C MET A 87 13.17 -4.14 -14.31
N GLU A 88 12.81 -3.16 -15.14
CA GLU A 88 13.77 -2.36 -15.92
C GLU A 88 14.64 -1.44 -15.06
N GLY A 89 14.38 -1.34 -13.75
CA GLY A 89 15.12 -0.51 -12.81
C GLY A 89 14.68 0.95 -12.76
N LEU A 90 13.51 1.30 -13.34
CA LEU A 90 13.03 2.67 -13.31
C LEU A 90 12.64 3.12 -11.90
N SER A 91 12.85 4.40 -11.63
CA SER A 91 12.35 5.02 -10.40
C SER A 91 10.82 5.13 -10.44
N TYR A 92 10.18 5.09 -9.26
CA TYR A 92 8.72 5.29 -9.16
C TYR A 92 8.24 6.61 -9.79
N LEU A 93 9.08 7.63 -9.87
CA LEU A 93 8.74 8.90 -10.54
C LEU A 93 8.65 8.70 -12.06
N GLU A 94 9.58 7.99 -12.66
CA GLU A 94 9.55 7.68 -14.10
C GLU A 94 8.37 6.76 -14.43
N ILE A 95 8.14 5.73 -13.62
CA ILE A 95 6.99 4.84 -13.75
C ILE A 95 5.68 5.65 -13.69
N SER A 96 5.58 6.58 -12.72
CA SER A 96 4.38 7.42 -12.57
C SER A 96 4.09 8.29 -13.80
N ARG A 97 5.13 8.81 -14.45
CA ARG A 97 5.02 9.60 -15.68
C ARG A 97 4.61 8.73 -16.87
N ARG A 98 5.15 7.51 -16.99
CA ARG A 98 4.81 6.58 -18.07
C ARG A 98 3.38 6.04 -17.96
N VAL A 99 2.93 5.69 -16.75
CA VAL A 99 1.60 5.11 -16.51
C VAL A 99 0.51 6.19 -16.36
N GLY A 100 0.88 7.46 -16.18
CA GLY A 100 -0.08 8.56 -16.00
C GLY A 100 -0.81 8.47 -14.65
N ARG A 101 -0.08 8.11 -13.59
CA ARG A 101 -0.60 7.94 -12.23
C ARG A 101 0.21 8.77 -11.23
N ALA A 102 -0.37 9.07 -10.07
CA ALA A 102 0.36 9.79 -9.04
C ALA A 102 1.51 8.95 -8.48
N TYR A 103 2.68 9.57 -8.26
CA TYR A 103 3.88 8.93 -7.70
C TYR A 103 3.57 8.09 -6.45
N THR A 104 2.86 8.66 -5.48
CA THR A 104 2.52 7.97 -4.23
C THR A 104 1.61 6.78 -4.47
N SER A 105 0.68 6.87 -5.42
CA SER A 105 -0.21 5.76 -5.78
C SER A 105 0.55 4.62 -6.42
N VAL A 106 1.47 4.90 -7.35
CA VAL A 106 2.33 3.90 -7.99
C VAL A 106 3.18 3.17 -6.95
N ARG A 107 3.90 3.93 -6.12
CA ARG A 107 4.76 3.36 -5.07
C ARG A 107 3.99 2.43 -4.13
N MET A 108 2.82 2.88 -3.64
CA MET A 108 2.00 2.06 -2.74
C MET A 108 1.40 0.84 -3.45
N ARG A 109 1.09 0.96 -4.75
CA ARG A 109 0.55 -0.16 -5.53
C ARG A 109 1.60 -1.24 -5.74
N ILE A 110 2.81 -0.87 -6.16
CA ILE A 110 3.93 -1.80 -6.34
C ILE A 110 4.25 -2.56 -5.05
N MET A 111 4.40 -1.86 -3.91
CA MET A 111 4.64 -2.51 -2.62
C MET A 111 3.53 -3.51 -2.25
N ARG A 112 2.28 -3.19 -2.59
CA ARG A 112 1.13 -4.09 -2.36
C ARG A 112 1.14 -5.31 -3.28
N LEU A 113 1.60 -5.17 -4.52
CA LEU A 113 1.75 -6.28 -5.46
C LEU A 113 2.86 -7.24 -4.99
N ALA A 114 4.02 -6.70 -4.61
CA ALA A 114 5.12 -7.48 -4.05
C ALA A 114 4.67 -8.29 -2.82
N MET A 115 3.93 -7.66 -1.91
CA MET A 115 3.30 -8.40 -0.82
C MET A 115 2.40 -9.52 -1.37
N ALA A 116 1.43 -9.21 -2.23
CA ALA A 116 0.49 -10.22 -2.72
C ALA A 116 1.19 -11.44 -3.37
N GLU A 117 2.30 -11.21 -4.08
CA GLU A 117 3.15 -12.26 -4.68
C GLU A 117 3.81 -13.15 -3.61
N GLU A 118 4.41 -12.56 -2.58
CA GLU A 118 4.94 -13.30 -1.41
C GLU A 118 3.86 -14.12 -0.69
N ALA A 119 2.59 -13.72 -0.77
CA ALA A 119 1.47 -14.47 -0.18
C ALA A 119 1.13 -15.76 -0.96
N ALA A 120 1.41 -15.74 -2.26
CA ALA A 120 0.99 -16.76 -3.21
C ALA A 120 2.08 -17.80 -3.48
N SER A 121 3.30 -17.53 -3.01
CA SER A 121 4.47 -18.42 -3.09
C SER A 121 4.52 -19.36 -1.89
#